data_AF-A0A3R6CM59-F1
#
_entry.id   AF-A0A3R6CM59-F1
#
_cell.length_a   1.000
_cell.length_b   1.000
_cell.length_c   1.000
_cell.angle_alpha   90.00
_cell.angle_beta   90.00
_cell.angle_gamma   90.00
#
_symmetry.space_group_name_H-M   'P 1'
#
loop_
_entity.id
_entity.type
_entity.pdbx_description
1 polymer ?
#
loop_
_entity_poly.entity_id
_entity_poly.type
_entity_poly.pdbx_seq_one_letter_code
_entity_poly.pdbx_strand_id
1 'polypeptide(L)'
;MPMSSFMPLTETQSMIFDITKLHQKYWRTFCDVYYVHLGFETEEVHSYEQKYETFCRRKSVSEEKDYEEKLLYVKIEDLDFLKSYAELFFTQTESLEFIASLYFFVKKMWNIETKLRHDAELLSFICPRCTKVDYSKYLLDESKCLIVRQGNWPNVREVLKSPIYSAMLREILGQEAFDHYTLDSPQFIDTACGKIEYNMADESIRNFVNMFIGSLIEEYNSRLNFFISVQPKTSNYPKGCEQIAFLYRLFMSYEDSLPEIKDILDESPSPLNLEVLQEERNNLITSFRETTLGKSWMQRMQYKDGIEHVAKYFMHHLNGLTKEEETLFFYTLDKICIIEDILKGNADKYRLDVKYPEGWFDNYSSTEDLTSPGCPFVKEPSQTDVILSKIREYQSVKKKPKDLAMPVRAAIDAGVIKRPTLKEYEEVKGFAKIAKSSFEDYTNPCKQPYNDSAYNGMVEVFKKL
;
A
#
# COMPACT_ATOMS: atom_id res chain seq x y z
N MET A 1 31.30 -34.66 1.15
CA MET A 1 31.24 -33.35 1.82
C MET A 1 30.02 -33.39 2.73
N PRO A 2 30.06 -32.82 3.96
CA PRO A 2 28.82 -32.68 4.72
C PRO A 2 27.85 -31.88 3.86
N MET A 3 26.60 -32.33 3.72
CA MET A 3 25.57 -31.50 3.09
C MET A 3 25.51 -30.18 3.85
N SER A 4 25.53 -29.06 3.13
CA SER A 4 25.22 -27.77 3.72
C SER A 4 23.78 -27.83 4.22
N SER A 5 23.62 -27.58 5.50
CA SER A 5 22.34 -27.47 6.17
C SER A 5 22.03 -26.00 6.41
N PHE A 6 20.76 -25.66 6.53
CA PHE A 6 20.36 -24.35 7.01
C PHE A 6 21.02 -24.01 8.36
N MET A 7 21.63 -22.84 8.45
CA MET A 7 22.12 -22.25 9.69
C MET A 7 21.15 -21.15 10.12
N PRO A 8 20.27 -21.45 11.10
CA PRO A 8 19.28 -20.49 11.56
C PRO A 8 19.96 -19.28 12.23
N LEU A 9 19.33 -18.12 12.10
CA LEU A 9 19.65 -16.99 12.95
C LEU A 9 19.41 -17.34 14.42
N THR A 10 20.10 -16.64 15.33
CA THR A 10 19.76 -16.72 16.77
C THR A 10 18.31 -16.28 16.99
N GLU A 11 17.66 -16.76 18.05
CA GLU A 11 16.27 -16.40 18.39
C GLU A 11 16.06 -14.88 18.39
N THR A 12 16.99 -14.14 19.01
CA THR A 12 16.99 -12.68 19.01
C THR A 12 17.07 -12.08 17.61
N GLN A 13 17.96 -12.58 16.76
CA GLN A 13 18.09 -12.09 15.38
C GLN A 13 16.87 -12.42 14.53
N SER A 14 16.31 -13.62 14.67
CA SER A 14 15.08 -14.02 13.99
C SER A 14 13.94 -13.05 14.31
N MET A 15 13.78 -12.69 15.60
CA MET A 15 12.78 -11.70 16.01
C MET A 15 13.06 -10.29 15.46
N ILE A 16 14.33 -9.85 15.41
CA ILE A 16 14.72 -8.52 14.91
C ILE A 16 14.45 -8.37 13.41
N PHE A 17 14.60 -9.45 12.64
CA PHE A 17 14.49 -9.45 11.17
C PHE A 17 13.21 -10.12 10.66
N ASP A 18 12.19 -10.31 11.50
CA ASP A 18 10.87 -10.80 11.08
C ASP A 18 9.99 -9.65 10.56
N ILE A 19 10.30 -9.16 9.35
CA ILE A 19 9.55 -8.08 8.72
C ILE A 19 8.12 -8.51 8.36
N THR A 20 7.89 -9.80 8.13
CA THR A 20 6.57 -10.35 7.82
C THR A 20 5.60 -10.12 8.97
N LYS A 21 5.98 -10.50 10.21
CA LYS A 21 5.17 -10.21 11.40
C LYS A 21 5.01 -8.72 11.63
N LEU A 22 6.05 -7.93 11.34
CA LEU A 22 5.99 -6.48 11.48
C LEU A 22 4.96 -5.85 10.51
N HIS A 23 4.98 -6.25 9.25
CA HIS A 23 4.00 -5.86 8.26
C HIS A 23 2.59 -6.30 8.67
N GLN A 24 2.40 -7.58 9.02
CA GLN A 24 1.12 -8.11 9.51
C GLN A 24 0.53 -7.29 10.65
N LYS A 25 1.37 -6.91 11.63
CA LYS A 25 0.97 -6.09 12.77
C LYS A 25 0.49 -4.70 12.37
N TYR A 26 1.01 -4.13 11.28
CA TYR A 26 0.75 -2.75 10.86
C TYR A 26 -0.01 -2.60 9.53
N TRP A 27 -0.44 -3.69 8.89
CA TRP A 27 -1.23 -3.64 7.65
C TRP A 27 -2.46 -2.76 7.78
N ARG A 28 -3.17 -2.87 8.90
CA ARG A 28 -4.34 -2.05 9.16
C ARG A 28 -4.01 -0.57 9.15
N THR A 29 -3.01 -0.16 9.95
CA THR A 29 -2.56 1.24 10.00
C THR A 29 -2.10 1.73 8.64
N PHE A 30 -1.32 0.92 7.92
CA PHE A 30 -0.87 1.26 6.58
C PHE A 30 -2.06 1.43 5.62
N CYS A 31 -3.00 0.50 5.63
CA CYS A 31 -4.12 0.52 4.71
C CYS A 31 -5.10 1.66 5.00
N ASP A 32 -5.39 1.92 6.28
CA ASP A 32 -6.30 2.98 6.71
C ASP A 32 -5.71 4.37 6.41
N VAL A 33 -4.39 4.52 6.46
CA VAL A 33 -3.73 5.84 6.30
C VAL A 33 -3.28 6.10 4.86
N TYR A 34 -2.77 5.10 4.14
CA TYR A 34 -2.09 5.34 2.86
C TYR A 34 -2.84 4.80 1.65
N TYR A 35 -3.53 3.66 1.77
CA TYR A 35 -4.01 2.89 0.61
C TYR A 35 -4.86 3.69 -0.38
N VAL A 36 -5.72 4.57 0.13
CA VAL A 36 -6.56 5.49 -0.68
C VAL A 36 -5.71 6.47 -1.48
N HIS A 37 -4.68 7.02 -0.86
CA HIS A 37 -3.79 8.01 -1.49
C HIS A 37 -2.81 7.38 -2.47
N LEU A 38 -2.69 6.05 -2.49
CA LEU A 38 -1.94 5.28 -3.47
C LEU A 38 -2.77 4.91 -4.71
N GLY A 39 -4.04 5.36 -4.78
CA GLY A 39 -4.92 5.21 -5.94
C GLY A 39 -5.33 3.76 -6.20
N PHE A 40 -5.29 2.94 -5.16
CA PHE A 40 -5.94 1.65 -5.19
C PHE A 40 -7.44 1.84 -5.00
N GLU A 41 -8.24 1.14 -5.81
CA GLU A 41 -9.69 1.12 -5.64
C GLU A 41 -10.03 0.58 -4.25
N THR A 42 -10.78 1.36 -3.48
CA THR A 42 -11.33 0.92 -2.20
C THR A 42 -12.61 0.13 -2.43
N GLU A 43 -12.53 -1.00 -3.12
CA GLU A 43 -13.65 -1.94 -3.10
C GLU A 43 -13.88 -2.37 -1.63
N GLU A 44 -15.10 -2.16 -1.12
CA GLU A 44 -15.47 -2.30 0.29
C GLU A 44 -15.31 -3.74 0.84
N VAL A 45 -15.00 -4.73 0.00
CA VAL A 45 -15.07 -6.17 0.33
C VAL A 45 -13.71 -6.80 0.70
N HIS A 46 -12.59 -6.10 0.55
CA HIS A 46 -11.27 -6.69 0.79
C HIS A 46 -10.81 -6.60 2.25
N SER A 47 -10.23 -7.70 2.77
CA SER A 47 -9.51 -7.70 4.05
C SER A 47 -8.23 -6.85 3.97
N TYR A 48 -7.69 -6.42 5.12
CA TYR A 48 -6.42 -5.67 5.15
C TYR A 48 -5.24 -6.44 4.56
N GLU A 49 -5.22 -7.76 4.73
CA GLU A 49 -4.23 -8.65 4.12
C GLU A 49 -4.34 -8.62 2.59
N GLN A 50 -5.55 -8.74 2.04
CA GLN A 50 -5.79 -8.69 0.59
C GLN A 50 -5.43 -7.31 -0.01
N LYS A 51 -5.71 -6.23 0.73
CA LYS A 51 -5.27 -4.88 0.34
C LYS A 51 -3.75 -4.81 0.28
N TYR A 52 -3.08 -5.28 1.32
CA TYR A 52 -1.61 -5.30 1.36
C TYR A 52 -0.99 -6.14 0.24
N GLU A 53 -1.49 -7.35 -0.01
CA GLU A 53 -1.04 -8.20 -1.13
C GLU A 53 -1.24 -7.51 -2.49
N THR A 54 -2.37 -6.80 -2.65
CA THR A 54 -2.64 -6.01 -3.86
C THR A 54 -1.64 -4.89 -4.04
N PHE A 55 -1.29 -4.19 -2.96
CA PHE A 55 -0.24 -3.18 -2.93
C PHE A 55 1.11 -3.77 -3.37
N CYS A 56 1.59 -4.84 -2.74
CA CYS A 56 2.86 -5.49 -3.09
C CYS A 56 2.89 -5.90 -4.57
N ARG A 57 1.81 -6.53 -5.05
CA ARG A 57 1.68 -6.92 -6.45
C ARG A 57 1.78 -5.75 -7.41
N ARG A 58 1.06 -4.64 -7.17
CA ARG A 58 1.09 -3.48 -8.07
C ARG A 58 2.44 -2.74 -7.99
N LYS A 59 3.05 -2.66 -6.81
CA LYS A 59 4.36 -2.06 -6.63
C LYS A 59 5.44 -2.78 -7.45
N SER A 60 5.45 -4.11 -7.46
CA SER A 60 6.42 -4.93 -8.21
C SER A 60 6.43 -4.70 -9.73
N VAL A 61 5.40 -4.03 -10.28
CA VAL A 61 5.26 -3.71 -11.72
C VAL A 61 5.81 -2.31 -12.05
N SER A 62 6.06 -1.46 -11.05
CA SER A 62 6.56 -0.09 -11.26
C SER A 62 8.08 -0.07 -11.40
N GLU A 63 8.61 0.54 -12.47
CA GLU A 63 10.05 0.68 -12.76
C GLU A 63 10.71 1.91 -12.08
N GLU A 64 9.93 2.81 -11.47
CA GLU A 64 10.45 4.02 -10.82
C GLU A 64 11.18 3.66 -9.52
N LYS A 65 12.38 4.20 -9.28
CA LYS A 65 13.31 3.71 -8.25
C LYS A 65 13.26 4.45 -6.90
N ASP A 66 12.47 5.50 -6.76
CA ASP A 66 12.48 6.34 -5.56
C ASP A 66 11.12 6.39 -4.84
N TYR A 67 11.09 6.12 -3.54
CA TYR A 67 9.83 5.99 -2.78
C TYR A 67 9.07 7.31 -2.62
N GLU A 68 9.74 8.46 -2.76
CA GLU A 68 9.13 9.80 -2.75
C GLU A 68 8.45 10.13 -4.09
N GLU A 69 9.02 9.66 -5.21
CA GLU A 69 8.51 9.93 -6.56
C GLU A 69 7.52 8.85 -7.06
N LYS A 70 7.68 7.59 -6.62
CA LYS A 70 6.89 6.40 -7.05
C LYS A 70 5.36 6.58 -6.99
N LEU A 71 4.85 7.62 -6.32
CA LEU A 71 3.44 7.75 -5.92
C LEU A 71 2.85 9.16 -6.02
N LEU A 72 3.67 10.20 -6.28
CA LEU A 72 3.11 11.53 -6.51
C LEU A 72 2.45 11.53 -7.89
N TYR A 73 1.16 11.86 -7.92
CA TYR A 73 0.43 11.92 -9.18
C TYR A 73 0.79 13.15 -10.01
N VAL A 74 1.12 14.26 -9.34
CA VAL A 74 1.53 15.51 -9.99
C VAL A 74 3.00 15.39 -10.36
N LYS A 75 3.25 15.27 -11.66
CA LYS A 75 4.60 15.37 -12.21
C LYS A 75 4.92 16.81 -12.59
N ILE A 76 6.20 17.20 -12.53
CA ILE A 76 6.64 18.54 -12.92
C ILE A 76 6.23 18.83 -14.37
N GLU A 77 6.27 17.82 -15.22
CA GLU A 77 5.88 17.89 -16.63
C GLU A 77 4.39 18.24 -16.81
N ASP A 78 3.51 17.77 -15.91
CA ASP A 78 2.09 18.12 -15.95
C ASP A 78 1.89 19.62 -15.67
N LEU A 79 2.66 20.16 -14.72
CA LEU A 79 2.61 21.58 -14.34
C LEU A 79 3.23 22.47 -15.43
N ASP A 80 4.39 22.09 -15.98
CA ASP A 80 5.03 22.76 -17.11
C ASP A 80 4.09 22.80 -18.33
N PHE A 81 3.43 21.67 -18.62
CA PHE A 81 2.45 21.57 -19.70
C PHE A 81 1.29 22.54 -19.48
N LEU A 82 0.65 22.52 -18.30
CA LEU A 82 -0.49 23.38 -18.01
C LEU A 82 -0.10 24.86 -18.11
N LYS A 83 1.06 25.24 -17.56
CA LYS A 83 1.57 26.61 -17.61
C LYS A 83 1.77 27.08 -19.06
N SER A 84 2.45 26.27 -19.87
CA SER A 84 2.68 26.56 -21.29
C SER A 84 1.38 26.61 -22.09
N TYR A 85 0.45 25.70 -21.79
CA TYR A 85 -0.86 25.67 -22.45
C TYR A 85 -1.71 26.88 -22.09
N ALA A 86 -1.67 27.36 -20.83
CA ALA A 86 -2.37 28.56 -20.42
C ALA A 86 -1.88 29.78 -21.21
N GLU A 87 -0.56 29.93 -21.40
CA GLU A 87 0.01 31.01 -22.22
C GLU A 87 -0.48 30.96 -23.67
N LEU A 88 -0.52 29.77 -24.26
CA LEU A 88 -1.08 29.56 -25.60
C LEU A 88 -2.57 29.91 -25.63
N PHE A 89 -3.37 29.37 -24.71
CA PHE A 89 -4.81 29.57 -24.63
C PHE A 89 -5.19 31.06 -24.56
N PHE A 90 -4.53 31.82 -23.70
CA PHE A 90 -4.81 33.27 -23.56
C PHE A 90 -4.26 34.13 -24.70
N THR A 91 -3.40 33.57 -25.57
CA THR A 91 -2.87 34.25 -26.76
C THR A 91 -3.52 33.79 -28.07
N GLN A 92 -4.45 32.82 -28.01
CA GLN A 92 -5.19 32.35 -29.19
C GLN A 92 -5.92 33.53 -29.85
N THR A 93 -5.76 33.65 -31.16
CA THR A 93 -6.37 34.70 -31.98
C THR A 93 -7.48 34.20 -32.89
N GLU A 94 -7.70 32.89 -32.96
CA GLU A 94 -8.70 32.25 -33.82
C GLU A 94 -9.88 31.74 -32.99
N SER A 95 -11.09 31.89 -33.51
CA SER A 95 -12.33 31.43 -32.86
C SER A 95 -12.68 29.97 -33.17
N LEU A 96 -12.10 29.41 -34.23
CA LEU A 96 -12.25 28.00 -34.58
C LEU A 96 -11.61 27.14 -33.50
N GLU A 97 -12.38 26.18 -32.98
CA GLU A 97 -11.94 25.23 -31.94
C GLU A 97 -11.64 25.83 -30.56
N PHE A 98 -12.00 27.10 -30.33
CA PHE A 98 -11.82 27.77 -29.04
C PHE A 98 -12.51 27.01 -27.88
N ILE A 99 -13.73 26.52 -28.09
CA ILE A 99 -14.44 25.72 -27.07
C ILE A 99 -13.72 24.41 -26.76
N ALA A 100 -13.14 23.75 -27.77
CA ALA A 100 -12.37 22.54 -27.57
C ALA A 100 -11.08 22.83 -26.77
N SER A 101 -10.41 23.94 -27.08
CA SER A 101 -9.22 24.40 -26.35
C SER A 101 -9.54 24.74 -24.89
N LEU A 102 -10.64 25.47 -24.65
CA LEU A 102 -11.14 25.78 -23.31
C LEU A 102 -11.48 24.48 -22.54
N TYR A 103 -12.22 23.58 -23.16
CA TYR A 103 -12.59 22.31 -22.56
C TYR A 103 -11.34 21.52 -22.15
N PHE A 104 -10.37 21.40 -23.05
CA PHE A 104 -9.11 20.73 -22.75
C PHE A 104 -8.34 21.40 -21.61
N PHE A 105 -8.26 22.73 -21.61
CA PHE A 105 -7.61 23.51 -20.55
C PHE A 105 -8.23 23.22 -19.18
N VAL A 106 -9.55 23.34 -19.07
CA VAL A 106 -10.29 23.12 -17.82
C VAL A 106 -10.15 21.68 -17.34
N LYS A 107 -10.29 20.70 -18.24
CA LYS A 107 -10.11 19.29 -17.87
C LYS A 107 -8.69 19.00 -17.37
N LYS A 108 -7.67 19.67 -17.91
CA LYS A 108 -6.29 19.55 -17.44
C LYS A 108 -6.09 20.18 -16.07
N MET A 109 -6.65 21.37 -15.83
CA MET A 109 -6.65 21.99 -14.49
C MET A 109 -7.29 21.06 -13.45
N TRP A 110 -8.52 20.58 -13.69
CA TRP A 110 -9.22 19.70 -12.75
C TRP A 110 -8.50 18.38 -12.48
N ASN A 111 -7.85 17.81 -13.51
CA ASN A 111 -7.04 16.62 -13.32
C ASN A 111 -5.87 16.92 -12.38
N ILE A 112 -5.12 17.99 -12.64
CA ILE A 112 -4.00 18.40 -11.79
C ILE A 112 -4.46 18.77 -10.38
N GLU A 113 -5.58 19.45 -10.20
CA GLU A 113 -6.17 19.75 -8.88
C GLU A 113 -6.47 18.48 -8.08
N THR A 114 -7.06 17.48 -8.73
CA THR A 114 -7.36 16.20 -8.10
C THR A 114 -6.08 15.53 -7.62
N LYS A 115 -5.04 15.51 -8.48
CA LYS A 115 -3.72 14.99 -8.16
C LYS A 115 -3.06 15.77 -7.01
N LEU A 116 -3.07 17.11 -7.07
CA LEU A 116 -2.52 17.99 -6.03
C LEU A 116 -3.15 17.73 -4.66
N ARG A 117 -4.47 17.49 -4.60
CA ARG A 117 -5.17 17.14 -3.36
C ARG A 117 -4.66 15.83 -2.78
N HIS A 118 -4.62 14.77 -3.60
CA HIS A 118 -4.15 13.45 -3.14
C HIS A 118 -2.70 13.50 -2.66
N ASP A 119 -1.85 14.17 -3.43
CA ASP A 119 -0.44 14.32 -3.09
C ASP A 119 -0.26 15.16 -1.82
N ALA A 120 -0.99 16.27 -1.66
CA ALA A 120 -0.93 17.10 -0.45
C ALA A 120 -1.29 16.32 0.82
N GLU A 121 -2.32 15.47 0.75
CA GLU A 121 -2.71 14.58 1.85
C GLU A 121 -1.59 13.56 2.14
N LEU A 122 -1.06 12.89 1.12
CA LEU A 122 0.02 11.92 1.28
C LEU A 122 1.27 12.55 1.91
N LEU A 123 1.69 13.72 1.42
CA LEU A 123 2.84 14.47 1.92
C LEU A 123 2.72 14.78 3.42
N SER A 124 1.51 15.09 3.88
CA SER A 124 1.24 15.37 5.29
C SER A 124 1.51 14.16 6.19
N PHE A 125 1.37 12.93 5.67
CA PHE A 125 1.58 11.69 6.42
C PHE A 125 3.01 11.15 6.31
N ILE A 126 3.65 11.29 5.14
CA ILE A 126 4.94 10.65 4.88
C ILE A 126 6.13 11.55 5.20
N CYS A 127 5.91 12.87 5.29
CA CYS A 127 6.95 13.87 5.58
C CYS A 127 8.24 13.59 4.77
N PRO A 128 8.23 13.76 3.44
CA PRO A 128 9.39 13.48 2.62
C PRO A 128 10.52 14.48 2.91
N ARG A 129 11.69 14.23 2.36
CA ARG A 129 12.80 15.18 2.39
C ARG A 129 12.39 16.46 1.69
N CYS A 130 12.88 17.59 2.21
CA CYS A 130 12.69 18.89 1.57
C CYS A 130 13.39 18.90 0.20
N THR A 131 12.61 18.81 -0.88
CA THR A 131 13.08 19.12 -2.23
C THR A 131 12.90 20.61 -2.51
N LYS A 132 13.95 21.29 -3.00
CA LYS A 132 13.90 22.72 -3.36
C LYS A 132 13.23 22.96 -4.72
N VAL A 133 12.03 22.43 -4.91
CA VAL A 133 11.24 22.76 -6.09
C VAL A 133 10.39 23.99 -5.76
N ASP A 134 10.63 25.08 -6.48
CA ASP A 134 9.77 26.26 -6.40
C ASP A 134 8.52 26.03 -7.25
N TYR A 135 7.46 25.55 -6.61
CA TYR A 135 6.18 25.34 -7.27
C TYR A 135 5.40 26.64 -7.52
N SER A 136 5.79 27.78 -6.91
CA SER A 136 5.07 29.05 -7.06
C SER A 136 5.12 29.57 -8.51
N LYS A 137 6.14 29.18 -9.29
CA LYS A 137 6.24 29.49 -10.72
C LYS A 137 5.09 28.91 -11.57
N TYR A 138 4.37 27.91 -11.04
CA TYR A 138 3.25 27.23 -11.70
C TYR A 138 1.88 27.83 -11.40
N LEU A 139 1.82 28.89 -10.58
CA LEU A 139 0.60 29.68 -10.42
C LEU A 139 0.21 30.30 -11.77
N LEU A 140 -1.07 30.22 -12.08
CA LEU A 140 -1.66 30.84 -13.26
C LEU A 140 -2.03 32.29 -12.93
N ASP A 141 -1.98 33.16 -13.94
CA ASP A 141 -2.25 34.59 -13.76
C ASP A 141 -3.77 34.83 -13.75
N GLU A 142 -4.31 35.13 -12.57
CA GLU A 142 -5.74 35.41 -12.33
C GLU A 142 -6.27 36.65 -13.08
N SER A 143 -5.37 37.55 -13.50
CA SER A 143 -5.74 38.74 -14.26
C SER A 143 -5.86 38.48 -15.76
N LYS A 144 -5.44 37.30 -16.24
CA LYS A 144 -5.54 36.92 -17.66
C LYS A 144 -7.01 36.83 -18.05
N CYS A 145 -7.37 37.68 -19.00
CA CYS A 145 -8.60 37.58 -19.76
C CYS A 145 -8.25 37.30 -21.22
N LEU A 146 -9.20 36.74 -21.95
CA LEU A 146 -9.06 36.56 -23.39
C LEU A 146 -8.94 37.93 -24.07
N ILE A 147 -7.86 38.12 -24.82
CA ILE A 147 -7.50 39.42 -25.41
C ILE A 147 -8.54 39.83 -26.47
N VAL A 148 -8.86 41.11 -26.49
CA VAL A 148 -9.69 41.73 -27.52
C VAL A 148 -8.90 41.84 -28.83
N ARG A 149 -9.32 41.18 -29.92
CA ARG A 149 -8.90 41.52 -31.29
C ARG A 149 -10.06 41.52 -32.28
N GLN A 150 -9.83 42.24 -33.39
CA GLN A 150 -10.72 42.71 -34.48
C GLN A 150 -11.56 41.65 -35.23
N GLY A 151 -11.62 40.40 -34.76
CA GLY A 151 -12.46 39.35 -35.34
C GLY A 151 -13.82 39.23 -34.64
N ASN A 152 -14.86 38.87 -35.40
CA ASN A 152 -16.17 38.55 -34.85
C ASN A 152 -16.08 37.21 -34.09
N TRP A 153 -15.92 37.29 -32.77
CA TRP A 153 -16.18 36.15 -31.91
C TRP A 153 -17.64 35.72 -32.07
N PRO A 154 -17.94 34.42 -32.26
CA PRO A 154 -19.32 33.98 -32.31
C PRO A 154 -20.00 34.29 -30.98
N ASN A 155 -21.31 34.52 -31.03
CA ASN A 155 -22.10 34.62 -29.81
C ASN A 155 -22.37 33.23 -29.23
N VAL A 156 -22.83 33.19 -27.98
CA VAL A 156 -23.18 31.94 -27.29
C VAL A 156 -24.20 31.13 -28.11
N ARG A 157 -25.23 31.77 -28.67
CA ARG A 157 -26.27 31.11 -29.50
C ARG A 157 -25.67 30.37 -30.70
N GLU A 158 -24.71 30.98 -31.40
CA GLU A 158 -24.03 30.39 -32.55
C GLU A 158 -23.17 29.19 -32.17
N VAL A 159 -22.44 29.29 -31.06
CA VAL A 159 -21.61 28.19 -30.53
C VAL A 159 -22.47 26.98 -30.16
N LEU A 160 -23.61 27.22 -29.52
CA LEU A 160 -24.51 26.16 -29.04
C LEU A 160 -25.27 25.43 -30.15
N LYS A 161 -25.25 25.92 -31.40
CA LYS A 161 -25.74 25.16 -32.56
C LYS A 161 -24.95 23.86 -32.76
N SER A 162 -23.71 23.79 -32.28
CA SER A 162 -22.91 22.57 -32.25
C SER A 162 -23.27 21.75 -31.01
N PRO A 163 -23.82 20.53 -31.16
CA PRO A 163 -24.11 19.66 -30.02
C PRO A 163 -22.84 19.30 -29.22
N ILE A 164 -21.70 19.21 -29.88
CA ILE A 164 -20.40 18.89 -29.26
C ILE A 164 -19.96 20.04 -28.34
N TYR A 165 -20.01 21.28 -28.82
CA TYR A 165 -19.62 22.43 -28.02
C TYR A 165 -20.61 22.72 -26.89
N SER A 166 -21.89 22.49 -27.13
CA SER A 166 -22.92 22.53 -26.08
C SER A 166 -22.62 21.53 -24.96
N ALA A 167 -22.29 20.28 -25.31
CA ALA A 167 -21.95 19.25 -24.32
C ALA A 167 -20.66 19.59 -23.54
N MET A 168 -19.61 20.04 -24.23
CA MET A 168 -18.35 20.46 -23.60
C MET A 168 -18.55 21.61 -22.61
N LEU A 169 -19.30 22.65 -23.01
CA LEU A 169 -19.62 23.78 -22.13
C LEU A 169 -20.45 23.35 -20.93
N ARG A 170 -21.45 22.48 -21.13
CA ARG A 170 -22.29 21.95 -20.05
C ARG A 170 -21.47 21.16 -19.03
N GLU A 171 -20.50 20.39 -19.49
CA GLU A 171 -19.63 19.61 -18.61
C GLU A 171 -18.74 20.52 -17.75
N ILE A 172 -18.12 21.56 -18.34
CA ILE A 172 -17.21 22.43 -17.58
C ILE A 172 -17.92 23.39 -16.62
N LEU A 173 -19.18 23.74 -16.90
CA LEU A 173 -19.97 24.66 -16.07
C LEU A 173 -20.84 23.94 -15.04
N GLY A 174 -21.21 22.69 -15.30
CA GLY A 174 -22.33 22.04 -14.64
C GLY A 174 -23.68 22.56 -15.14
N GLN A 175 -24.74 21.79 -14.83
CA GLN A 175 -26.07 22.01 -15.38
C GLN A 175 -26.66 23.39 -15.04
N GLU A 176 -26.54 23.82 -13.79
CA GLU A 176 -27.15 25.05 -13.29
C GLU A 176 -26.52 26.30 -13.92
N ALA A 177 -25.18 26.40 -13.92
CA ALA A 177 -24.48 27.52 -14.52
C ALA A 177 -24.63 27.51 -16.05
N PHE A 178 -24.60 26.33 -16.69
CA PHE A 178 -24.86 26.22 -18.12
C PHE A 178 -26.23 26.79 -18.45
N ASP A 179 -27.30 26.34 -17.78
CA ASP A 179 -28.65 26.83 -18.06
C ASP A 179 -28.79 28.33 -17.77
N HIS A 180 -28.20 28.82 -16.66
CA HIS A 180 -28.23 30.23 -16.30
C HIS A 180 -27.60 31.14 -17.37
N TYR A 181 -26.43 30.77 -17.88
CA TYR A 181 -25.67 31.63 -18.78
C TYR A 181 -25.96 31.40 -20.27
N THR A 182 -26.57 30.27 -20.64
CA THR A 182 -26.88 29.94 -22.04
C THR A 182 -28.36 30.07 -22.39
N LEU A 183 -29.20 30.44 -21.43
CA LEU A 183 -30.64 30.62 -21.65
C LEU A 183 -30.88 31.65 -22.75
N ASP A 184 -31.49 31.19 -23.84
CA ASP A 184 -31.90 32.05 -24.95
C ASP A 184 -33.26 32.70 -24.66
N SER A 185 -33.28 33.54 -23.63
CA SER A 185 -34.47 34.26 -23.20
C SER A 185 -34.11 35.73 -22.96
N PRO A 186 -34.75 36.67 -23.67
CA PRO A 186 -34.54 38.08 -23.43
C PRO A 186 -34.90 38.48 -21.98
N GLN A 187 -34.03 39.27 -21.38
CA GLN A 187 -34.21 39.90 -20.08
C GLN A 187 -34.27 41.42 -20.27
N PHE A 188 -35.02 42.11 -19.41
CA PHE A 188 -35.12 43.56 -19.43
C PHE A 188 -34.33 44.15 -18.26
N ILE A 189 -33.32 44.96 -18.57
CA ILE A 189 -32.51 45.66 -17.58
C ILE A 189 -32.96 47.13 -17.54
N ASP A 190 -33.38 47.60 -16.36
CA ASP A 190 -33.68 49.01 -16.13
C ASP A 190 -32.36 49.79 -16.02
N THR A 191 -32.11 50.67 -17.00
CA THR A 191 -30.96 51.59 -17.00
C THR A 191 -31.42 53.03 -16.80
N ALA A 192 -30.48 53.94 -16.50
CA ALA A 192 -30.76 55.37 -16.37
C ALA A 192 -31.39 56.00 -17.63
N CYS A 193 -31.32 55.31 -18.78
CA CYS A 193 -31.85 55.75 -20.07
C CYS A 193 -33.13 54.99 -20.51
N GLY A 194 -33.66 54.08 -19.68
CA GLY A 194 -34.83 53.24 -19.97
C GLY A 194 -34.57 51.73 -19.89
N LYS A 195 -35.56 50.92 -20.26
CA LYS A 195 -35.45 49.45 -20.33
C LYS A 195 -34.71 49.02 -21.59
N ILE A 196 -33.61 48.30 -21.40
CA ILE A 196 -32.86 47.67 -22.50
C ILE A 196 -33.17 46.17 -22.47
N GLU A 197 -33.55 45.63 -23.63
CA GLU A 197 -33.65 44.19 -23.84
C GLU A 197 -32.25 43.61 -24.06
N TYR A 198 -31.90 42.61 -23.27
CA TYR A 198 -30.59 41.97 -23.27
C TYR A 198 -30.77 40.46 -23.20
N ASN A 199 -30.02 39.71 -24.00
CA ASN A 199 -30.05 38.25 -23.99
C ASN A 199 -28.62 37.72 -23.88
N MET A 200 -28.36 36.92 -22.85
CA MET A 200 -27.05 36.30 -22.60
C MET A 200 -26.59 35.43 -23.78
N ALA A 201 -27.52 34.83 -24.53
CA ALA A 201 -27.20 34.04 -25.70
C ALA A 201 -26.64 34.88 -26.87
N ASP A 202 -26.92 36.18 -26.90
CA ASP A 202 -26.37 37.12 -27.89
C ASP A 202 -25.01 37.69 -27.47
N GLU A 203 -24.55 37.41 -26.25
CA GLU A 203 -23.23 37.81 -25.75
C GLU A 203 -22.11 37.07 -26.48
N SER A 204 -20.95 37.73 -26.62
CA SER A 204 -19.77 37.10 -27.21
C SER A 204 -19.31 35.93 -26.35
N ILE A 205 -18.99 34.79 -26.97
CA ILE A 205 -18.46 33.62 -26.25
C ILE A 205 -17.21 33.95 -25.43
N ARG A 206 -16.42 34.94 -25.88
CA ARG A 206 -15.26 35.45 -25.16
C ARG A 206 -15.63 36.07 -23.82
N ASN A 207 -16.61 36.98 -23.85
CA ASN A 207 -17.06 37.68 -22.65
C ASN A 207 -17.69 36.69 -21.68
N PHE A 208 -18.49 35.76 -22.22
CA PHE A 208 -19.04 34.64 -21.46
C PHE A 208 -17.95 33.82 -20.73
N VAL A 209 -16.88 33.41 -21.42
CA VAL A 209 -15.78 32.65 -20.78
C VAL A 209 -15.03 33.48 -19.73
N ASN A 210 -14.79 34.75 -20.02
CA ASN A 210 -14.16 35.67 -19.07
C ASN A 210 -14.97 35.82 -17.76
N MET A 211 -16.27 35.50 -17.74
CA MET A 211 -17.09 35.56 -16.52
C MET A 211 -16.75 34.46 -15.49
N PHE A 212 -16.21 33.32 -15.92
CA PHE A 212 -15.97 32.18 -15.02
C PHE A 212 -14.54 31.65 -15.01
N ILE A 213 -13.73 31.93 -16.05
CA ILE A 213 -12.36 31.40 -16.15
C ILE A 213 -11.47 31.87 -14.99
N GLY A 214 -11.69 33.09 -14.48
CA GLY A 214 -10.97 33.62 -13.33
C GLY A 214 -11.19 32.79 -12.07
N SER A 215 -12.44 32.39 -11.79
CA SER A 215 -12.78 31.54 -10.63
C SER A 215 -12.17 30.14 -10.74
N LEU A 216 -12.09 29.57 -11.95
CA LEU A 216 -11.42 28.28 -12.18
C LEU A 216 -9.91 28.38 -11.91
N ILE A 217 -9.28 29.46 -12.36
CA ILE A 217 -7.85 29.73 -12.09
C ILE A 217 -7.60 29.95 -10.61
N GLU A 218 -8.47 30.69 -9.93
CA GLU A 218 -8.40 30.92 -8.48
C GLU A 218 -8.48 29.61 -7.70
N GLU A 219 -9.39 28.70 -8.07
CA GLU A 219 -9.50 27.38 -7.44
C GLU A 219 -8.22 26.55 -7.65
N TYR A 220 -7.72 26.46 -8.89
CA TYR A 220 -6.44 25.81 -9.19
C TYR A 220 -5.30 26.39 -8.34
N ASN A 221 -5.15 27.72 -8.33
CA ASN A 221 -4.09 28.41 -7.59
C ASN A 221 -4.23 28.16 -6.09
N SER A 222 -5.45 28.13 -5.54
CA SER A 222 -5.73 27.79 -4.15
C SER A 222 -5.27 26.37 -3.81
N ARG A 223 -5.56 25.39 -4.67
CA ARG A 223 -5.09 24.00 -4.51
C ARG A 223 -3.57 23.89 -4.57
N LEU A 224 -2.94 24.56 -5.52
CA LEU A 224 -1.48 24.58 -5.65
C LEU A 224 -0.82 25.26 -4.44
N ASN A 225 -1.38 26.37 -3.95
CA ASN A 225 -0.90 27.04 -2.74
C ASN A 225 -1.06 26.17 -1.50
N PHE A 226 -2.15 25.42 -1.37
CA PHE A 226 -2.31 24.44 -0.30
C PHE A 226 -1.22 23.35 -0.39
N PHE A 227 -1.00 22.79 -1.57
CA PHE A 227 0.08 21.83 -1.81
C PHE A 227 1.45 22.41 -1.42
N ILE A 228 1.78 23.63 -1.86
CA ILE A 228 3.00 24.36 -1.45
C ILE A 228 3.10 24.52 0.06
N SER A 229 1.97 24.77 0.74
CA SER A 229 1.96 25.00 2.19
C SER A 229 2.28 23.74 3.01
N VAL A 230 1.91 22.56 2.49
CA VAL A 230 2.15 21.26 3.14
C VAL A 230 3.48 20.63 2.70
N GLN A 231 4.13 21.18 1.67
CA GLN A 231 5.50 20.78 1.33
C GLN A 231 6.41 20.96 2.56
N PRO A 232 7.29 20.00 2.86
CA PRO A 232 8.20 20.10 3.98
C PRO A 232 9.15 21.28 3.75
N LYS A 233 8.92 22.39 4.49
CA LYS A 233 9.79 23.60 4.47
C LYS A 233 11.14 23.36 5.13
N THR A 234 11.15 22.39 6.04
CA THR A 234 12.30 21.82 6.70
C THR A 234 12.01 20.34 6.82
N SER A 235 13.03 19.52 6.92
CA SER A 235 12.87 18.09 7.20
C SER A 235 12.42 17.81 8.66
N ASN A 236 11.96 18.84 9.41
CA ASN A 236 11.36 18.67 10.73
C ASN A 236 9.96 18.04 10.62
N TYR A 237 9.74 16.99 11.40
CA TYR A 237 8.54 16.18 11.40
C TYR A 237 7.53 16.68 12.46
N PRO A 238 6.21 16.51 12.23
CA PRO A 238 5.20 16.72 13.25
C PRO A 238 5.37 15.72 14.40
N LYS A 239 5.46 16.20 15.64
CA LYS A 239 5.54 15.33 16.82
C LYS A 239 4.33 14.38 16.87
N GLY A 240 4.59 13.09 17.06
CA GLY A 240 3.57 12.04 17.17
C GLY A 240 3.23 11.33 15.86
N CYS A 241 3.79 11.75 14.73
CA CYS A 241 3.59 11.09 13.43
C CYS A 241 4.79 10.22 13.00
N GLU A 242 5.80 10.07 13.86
CA GLU A 242 7.09 9.46 13.51
C GLU A 242 6.93 8.01 13.06
N GLN A 243 6.14 7.24 13.79
CA GLN A 243 5.91 5.82 13.49
C GLN A 243 5.15 5.64 12.17
N ILE A 244 4.16 6.48 11.90
CA ILE A 244 3.37 6.46 10.67
C ILE A 244 4.32 6.71 9.48
N ALA A 245 5.06 7.81 9.50
CA ALA A 245 6.02 8.17 8.44
C ALA A 245 7.16 7.14 8.25
N PHE A 246 7.64 6.52 9.33
CA PHE A 246 8.65 5.46 9.25
C PHE A 246 8.08 4.18 8.64
N LEU A 247 6.89 3.75 9.10
CA LEU A 247 6.24 2.56 8.58
C LEU A 247 5.96 2.71 7.08
N TYR A 248 5.54 3.88 6.62
CA TYR A 248 5.39 4.14 5.19
C TYR A 248 6.65 3.76 4.40
N ARG A 249 7.82 4.27 4.80
CA ARG A 249 9.10 3.96 4.12
C ARG A 249 9.44 2.48 4.16
N LEU A 250 9.23 1.84 5.31
CA LEU A 250 9.45 0.40 5.48
C LEU A 250 8.55 -0.44 4.55
N PHE A 251 7.26 -0.11 4.48
CA PHE A 251 6.32 -0.79 3.57
C PHE A 251 6.65 -0.49 2.11
N MET A 252 7.05 0.75 1.81
CA MET A 252 7.43 1.19 0.48
C MET A 252 8.78 0.65 0.02
N SER A 253 9.63 0.12 0.90
CA SER A 253 10.88 -0.56 0.51
C SER A 253 10.73 -2.07 0.36
N TYR A 254 9.58 -2.63 0.75
CA TYR A 254 9.39 -4.08 0.73
C TYR A 254 9.50 -4.67 -0.69
N GLU A 255 10.29 -5.71 -0.87
CA GLU A 255 10.63 -6.36 -2.15
C GLU A 255 11.48 -5.51 -3.13
N ASP A 256 12.02 -4.35 -2.71
CA ASP A 256 12.93 -3.58 -3.56
C ASP A 256 14.25 -4.35 -3.83
N SER A 257 14.65 -5.25 -2.93
CA SER A 257 15.86 -6.10 -3.06
C SER A 257 15.63 -7.43 -3.80
N LEU A 258 14.37 -7.76 -4.10
CA LEU A 258 14.00 -9.04 -4.69
C LEU A 258 14.69 -9.34 -6.04
N PRO A 259 14.91 -8.36 -6.95
CA PRO A 259 15.65 -8.62 -8.19
C PRO A 259 17.06 -9.16 -7.97
N GLU A 260 17.83 -8.59 -7.04
CA GLU A 260 19.20 -9.04 -6.75
C GLU A 260 19.20 -10.44 -6.13
N ILE A 261 18.20 -10.76 -5.30
CA ILE A 261 18.05 -12.10 -4.72
C ILE A 261 17.73 -13.14 -5.80
N LYS A 262 16.93 -12.77 -6.82
CA LYS A 262 16.65 -13.62 -7.98
C LYS A 262 17.93 -13.91 -8.77
N ASP A 263 18.74 -12.88 -9.02
CA ASP A 263 20.02 -13.04 -9.71
C ASP A 263 20.92 -14.06 -8.99
N ILE A 264 21.06 -13.95 -7.66
CA ILE A 264 21.84 -14.92 -6.86
C ILE A 264 21.28 -16.35 -6.97
N LEU A 265 19.95 -16.50 -6.96
CA LEU A 265 19.29 -17.80 -7.08
C LEU A 265 19.50 -18.45 -8.46
N ASP A 266 19.53 -17.64 -9.53
CA ASP A 266 19.66 -18.06 -10.92
C ASP A 266 21.12 -18.31 -11.34
N GLU A 267 22.08 -17.61 -10.73
CA GLU A 267 23.52 -17.72 -11.04
C GLU A 267 24.14 -19.05 -10.60
N SER A 268 23.54 -19.77 -9.65
CA SER A 268 24.09 -21.01 -9.09
C SER A 268 23.05 -22.12 -8.90
N PRO A 269 23.41 -23.40 -9.10
CA PRO A 269 22.50 -24.51 -8.81
C PRO A 269 22.31 -24.72 -7.31
N SER A 270 21.18 -25.31 -6.91
CA SER A 270 21.00 -25.81 -5.55
C SER A 270 21.97 -26.98 -5.25
N PRO A 271 22.57 -27.05 -4.04
CA PRO A 271 22.36 -26.19 -2.88
C PRO A 271 23.27 -24.95 -2.82
N LEU A 272 24.17 -24.75 -3.79
CA LEU A 272 25.16 -23.67 -3.76
C LEU A 272 24.50 -22.30 -3.68
N ASN A 273 23.42 -22.05 -4.43
CA ASN A 273 22.70 -20.78 -4.34
C ASN A 273 22.17 -20.48 -2.92
N LEU A 274 21.70 -21.48 -2.18
CA LEU A 274 21.25 -21.33 -0.80
C LEU A 274 22.43 -21.06 0.16
N GLU A 275 23.59 -21.67 -0.09
CA GLU A 275 24.82 -21.37 0.65
C GLU A 275 25.27 -19.92 0.43
N VAL A 276 25.26 -19.45 -0.82
CA VAL A 276 25.59 -18.06 -1.17
C VAL A 276 24.61 -17.08 -0.51
N LEU A 277 23.30 -17.37 -0.56
CA LEU A 277 22.30 -16.55 0.13
C LEU A 277 22.55 -16.50 1.64
N GLN A 278 22.91 -17.63 2.26
CA GLN A 278 23.22 -17.67 3.69
C GLN A 278 24.47 -16.87 4.05
N GLU A 279 25.52 -16.93 3.23
CA GLU A 279 26.72 -16.12 3.39
C GLU A 279 26.39 -14.62 3.24
N GLU A 280 25.64 -14.26 2.19
CA GLU A 280 25.21 -12.89 1.92
C GLU A 280 24.38 -12.34 3.09
N ARG A 281 23.40 -13.09 3.61
CA ARG A 281 22.62 -12.71 4.80
C ARG A 281 23.54 -12.39 5.99
N ASN A 282 24.53 -13.24 6.26
CA ASN A 282 25.43 -13.07 7.40
C ASN A 282 26.34 -11.83 7.22
N ASN A 283 26.82 -11.59 5.99
CA ASN A 283 27.61 -10.42 5.64
C ASN A 283 26.78 -9.13 5.78
N LEU A 284 25.54 -9.14 5.28
CA LEU A 284 24.61 -8.02 5.41
C LEU A 284 24.27 -7.71 6.87
N ILE A 285 24.00 -8.72 7.71
CA ILE A 285 23.74 -8.49 9.15
C ILE A 285 24.97 -7.86 9.83
N THR A 286 26.17 -8.30 9.45
CA THR A 286 27.42 -7.77 9.99
C THR A 286 27.61 -6.31 9.59
N SER A 287 27.47 -5.97 8.31
CA SER A 287 27.61 -4.59 7.83
C SER A 287 26.50 -3.67 8.35
N PHE A 288 25.26 -4.18 8.42
CA PHE A 288 24.10 -3.44 8.94
C PHE A 288 24.32 -3.00 10.39
N ARG A 289 24.90 -3.87 11.23
CA ARG A 289 25.23 -3.56 12.63
C ARG A 289 26.23 -2.41 12.78
N GLU A 290 27.13 -2.23 11.83
CA GLU A 290 28.14 -1.17 11.86
C GLU A 290 27.59 0.20 11.45
N THR A 291 26.42 0.23 10.79
CA THR A 291 25.74 1.49 10.47
C THR A 291 25.02 2.08 11.69
N THR A 292 24.93 3.41 11.75
CA THR A 292 24.20 4.12 12.82
C THR A 292 22.74 3.67 12.92
N LEU A 293 22.05 3.58 11.79
CA LEU A 293 20.65 3.19 11.73
C LEU A 293 20.45 1.70 12.01
N GLY A 294 21.28 0.82 11.46
CA GLY A 294 21.17 -0.62 11.70
C GLY A 294 21.51 -1.00 13.14
N LYS A 295 22.51 -0.35 13.76
CA LYS A 295 22.75 -0.47 15.21
C LYS A 295 21.52 -0.05 16.01
N SER A 296 20.91 1.08 15.65
CA SER A 296 19.71 1.59 16.31
C SER A 296 18.53 0.61 16.20
N TRP A 297 18.32 0.03 15.02
CA TRP A 297 17.34 -1.02 14.75
C TRP A 297 17.57 -2.25 15.61
N MET A 298 18.76 -2.86 15.53
CA MET A 298 19.07 -4.11 16.23
C MET A 298 18.95 -3.99 17.75
N GLN A 299 19.27 -2.83 18.32
CA GLN A 299 19.14 -2.59 19.76
C GLN A 299 17.69 -2.48 20.21
N ARG A 300 16.85 -1.80 19.43
CA ARG A 300 15.48 -1.45 19.83
C ARG A 300 14.47 -2.53 19.47
N MET A 301 14.64 -3.22 18.34
CA MET A 301 13.71 -4.26 17.88
C MET A 301 13.72 -5.53 18.76
N GLN A 302 14.61 -5.60 19.76
CA GLN A 302 14.57 -6.60 20.82
C GLN A 302 13.38 -6.43 21.78
N TYR A 303 12.72 -5.26 21.76
CA TYR A 303 11.64 -4.91 22.67
C TYR A 303 10.30 -4.83 21.94
N LYS A 304 9.20 -5.10 22.65
CA LYS A 304 7.83 -5.16 22.11
C LYS A 304 7.37 -3.86 21.41
N ASP A 305 7.82 -2.72 21.92
CA ASP A 305 7.58 -1.36 21.44
C ASP A 305 8.76 -0.79 20.63
N GLY A 306 9.75 -1.63 20.29
CA GLY A 306 10.99 -1.23 19.65
C GLY A 306 10.82 -0.36 18.41
N ILE A 307 9.83 -0.68 17.58
CA ILE A 307 9.51 0.06 16.35
C ILE A 307 9.13 1.52 16.59
N GLU A 308 8.47 1.85 17.71
CA GLU A 308 8.14 3.23 18.07
C GLU A 308 9.43 4.02 18.34
N HIS A 309 10.38 3.42 19.06
CA HIS A 309 11.66 4.05 19.38
C HIS A 309 12.59 4.13 18.17
N VAL A 310 12.55 3.14 17.26
CA VAL A 310 13.25 3.19 15.98
C VAL A 310 12.73 4.34 15.15
N ALA A 311 11.40 4.45 15.01
CA ALA A 311 10.78 5.50 14.23
C ALA A 311 11.11 6.90 14.77
N LYS A 312 11.00 7.10 16.09
CA LYS A 312 11.44 8.35 16.73
C LYS A 312 12.91 8.64 16.44
N TYR A 313 13.79 7.66 16.63
CA TYR A 313 15.21 7.85 16.36
C TYR A 313 15.47 8.22 14.90
N PHE A 314 14.90 7.47 13.96
CA PHE A 314 15.06 7.70 12.52
C PHE A 314 14.59 9.10 12.13
N MET A 315 13.36 9.47 12.51
CA MET A 315 12.79 10.78 12.14
C MET A 315 13.56 11.94 12.78
N HIS A 316 14.05 11.79 14.01
CA HIS A 316 14.87 12.80 14.69
C HIS A 316 16.23 13.04 14.00
N HIS A 317 16.76 12.03 13.31
CA HIS A 317 18.06 12.10 12.64
C HIS A 317 17.94 12.27 11.12
N LEU A 318 16.73 12.29 10.56
CA LEU A 318 16.48 12.33 9.11
C LEU A 318 17.28 13.42 8.39
N ASN A 319 17.37 14.61 8.99
CA ASN A 319 18.08 15.76 8.42
C ASN A 319 19.60 15.58 8.36
N GLY A 320 20.13 14.70 9.22
CA GLY A 320 21.55 14.36 9.28
C GLY A 320 21.93 13.19 8.39
N LEU A 321 20.94 12.48 7.80
CA LEU A 321 21.17 11.34 6.92
C LEU A 321 21.26 11.81 5.46
N THR A 322 22.15 11.21 4.67
CA THR A 322 22.09 11.32 3.20
C THR A 322 20.96 10.46 2.64
N LYS A 323 20.56 10.71 1.39
CA LYS A 323 19.50 9.92 0.74
C LYS A 323 19.95 8.47 0.57
N GLU A 324 21.24 8.29 0.26
CA GLU A 324 21.89 6.99 0.14
C GLU A 324 21.87 6.22 1.45
N GLU A 325 22.15 6.86 2.60
CA GLU A 325 22.11 6.19 3.91
C GLU A 325 20.71 5.67 4.25
N GLU A 326 19.68 6.45 3.95
CA GLU A 326 18.28 6.06 4.14
C GLU A 326 17.88 4.91 3.22
N THR A 327 18.13 5.04 1.91
CA THR A 327 17.81 4.00 0.94
C THR A 327 18.54 2.71 1.26
N LEU A 328 19.83 2.77 1.59
CA LEU A 328 20.63 1.60 1.93
C LEU A 328 20.14 0.92 3.21
N PHE A 329 19.70 1.69 4.22
CA PHE A 329 19.14 1.13 5.44
C PHE A 329 17.92 0.25 5.15
N PHE A 330 16.93 0.78 4.42
CA PHE A 330 15.72 0.04 4.10
C PHE A 330 15.97 -1.11 3.12
N TYR A 331 16.82 -0.89 2.10
CA TYR A 331 17.20 -1.92 1.13
C TYR A 331 17.92 -3.10 1.79
N THR A 332 18.89 -2.81 2.67
CA THR A 332 19.64 -3.86 3.40
C THR A 332 18.71 -4.65 4.33
N LEU A 333 17.81 -3.95 5.03
CA LEU A 333 16.83 -4.59 5.90
C LEU A 333 15.90 -5.51 5.10
N ASP A 334 15.33 -5.02 3.99
CA ASP A 334 14.50 -5.80 3.07
C ASP A 334 15.24 -7.07 2.59
N LYS A 335 16.49 -6.90 2.12
CA LYS A 335 17.32 -8.00 1.61
C LYS A 335 17.58 -9.07 2.67
N ILE A 336 17.99 -8.68 3.88
CA ILE A 336 18.20 -9.63 5.00
C ILE A 336 16.92 -10.43 5.27
N CYS A 337 15.78 -9.75 5.36
CA CYS A 337 14.50 -10.36 5.70
C CYS A 337 13.99 -11.32 4.62
N ILE A 338 14.07 -10.95 3.34
CA ILE A 338 13.63 -11.81 2.24
C ILE A 338 14.55 -13.04 2.13
N ILE A 339 15.87 -12.85 2.24
CA ILE A 339 16.79 -13.98 2.23
C ILE A 339 16.49 -14.95 3.37
N GLU A 340 16.26 -14.44 4.59
CA GLU A 340 15.91 -15.30 5.73
C GLU A 340 14.59 -16.06 5.51
N ASP A 341 13.56 -15.41 4.98
CA ASP A 341 12.29 -16.05 4.64
C ASP A 341 12.49 -17.19 3.61
N ILE A 342 13.31 -16.95 2.58
CA ILE A 342 13.66 -17.96 1.56
C ILE A 342 14.42 -19.12 2.19
N LEU A 343 15.45 -18.87 3.01
CA LEU A 343 16.23 -19.93 3.64
C LEU A 343 15.38 -20.80 4.59
N LYS A 344 14.32 -20.22 5.19
CA LYS A 344 13.29 -20.90 6.00
C LYS A 344 12.22 -21.65 5.19
N GLY A 345 12.27 -21.62 3.84
CA GLY A 345 11.33 -22.36 3.00
C GLY A 345 10.13 -21.56 2.48
N ASN A 346 10.09 -20.23 2.67
CA ASN A 346 8.96 -19.38 2.29
C ASN A 346 9.20 -18.62 0.97
N ALA A 347 9.92 -19.22 0.02
CA ALA A 347 10.24 -18.61 -1.27
C ALA A 347 9.01 -18.41 -2.17
N ASP A 348 7.98 -19.24 -1.99
CA ASP A 348 6.71 -19.19 -2.70
C ASP A 348 5.96 -17.86 -2.51
N LYS A 349 6.08 -17.26 -1.31
CA LYS A 349 5.55 -15.92 -1.00
C LYS A 349 6.03 -14.85 -1.99
N TYR A 350 7.28 -14.99 -2.47
CA TYR A 350 7.92 -14.09 -3.43
C TYR A 350 7.83 -14.59 -4.88
N ARG A 351 7.05 -15.67 -5.11
CA ARG A 351 6.88 -16.35 -6.40
C ARG A 351 8.20 -16.86 -6.98
N LEU A 352 9.08 -17.33 -6.10
CA LEU A 352 10.35 -17.94 -6.46
C LEU A 352 10.22 -19.46 -6.39
N ASP A 353 10.64 -20.16 -7.44
CA ASP A 353 10.72 -21.62 -7.47
C ASP A 353 12.10 -22.08 -6.98
N VAL A 354 12.21 -22.29 -5.66
CA VAL A 354 13.47 -22.66 -5.01
C VAL A 354 13.46 -24.15 -4.66
N LYS A 355 14.48 -24.87 -5.12
CA LYS A 355 14.68 -26.29 -4.79
C LYS A 355 15.57 -26.43 -3.56
N TYR A 356 15.01 -26.91 -2.47
CA TYR A 356 15.75 -27.21 -1.24
C TYR A 356 16.34 -28.63 -1.28
N PRO A 357 17.59 -28.83 -0.86
CA PRO A 357 18.18 -30.16 -0.77
C PRO A 357 17.51 -30.98 0.34
N GLU A 358 17.58 -32.32 0.23
CA GLU A 358 17.09 -33.21 1.28
C GLU A 358 17.83 -32.93 2.60
N GLY A 359 17.10 -32.87 3.71
CA GLY A 359 17.65 -32.57 5.02
C GLY A 359 18.05 -31.11 5.26
N TRP A 360 17.73 -30.18 4.34
CA TRP A 360 18.04 -28.75 4.50
C TRP A 360 17.54 -28.18 5.84
N PHE A 361 16.35 -28.64 6.26
CA PHE A 361 15.66 -28.20 7.47
C PHE A 361 15.94 -29.09 8.69
N ASP A 362 16.85 -30.06 8.63
CA ASP A 362 17.08 -31.01 9.73
C ASP A 362 17.64 -30.34 10.99
N ASN A 363 18.42 -29.26 10.81
CA ASN A 363 18.90 -28.41 11.90
C ASN A 363 17.88 -27.36 12.34
N TYR A 364 16.76 -27.25 11.62
CA TYR A 364 15.62 -26.42 11.97
C TYR A 364 14.63 -27.27 12.78
N SER A 365 15.00 -27.59 14.02
CA SER A 365 13.97 -27.91 15.01
C SER A 365 13.24 -26.60 15.29
N SER A 366 12.02 -26.46 14.79
CA SER A 366 11.17 -25.29 15.02
C SER A 366 11.03 -25.00 16.52
N THR A 367 11.84 -24.09 17.05
CA THR A 367 11.62 -23.43 18.33
C THR A 367 10.89 -22.10 18.17
N GLU A 368 10.42 -21.76 16.96
CA GLU A 368 9.46 -20.68 16.75
C GLU A 368 8.02 -21.16 16.99
N ASP A 369 7.70 -21.42 18.27
CA ASP A 369 6.49 -20.92 18.94
C ASP A 369 6.56 -21.12 20.48
N LEU A 370 7.69 -20.77 21.12
CA LEU A 370 7.80 -20.77 22.58
C LEU A 370 7.67 -19.37 23.22
N THR A 371 6.74 -18.55 22.71
CA THR A 371 6.08 -17.52 23.55
C THR A 371 4.59 -17.35 23.20
N SER A 372 3.92 -18.41 22.75
CA SER A 372 2.48 -18.53 23.03
C SER A 372 2.35 -19.19 24.41
N PRO A 373 1.48 -18.70 25.33
CA PRO A 373 1.16 -19.50 26.51
C PRO A 373 0.74 -20.87 25.99
N GLY A 374 1.45 -21.93 26.40
CA GLY A 374 1.35 -23.26 25.81
C GLY A 374 -0.09 -23.60 25.44
N CYS A 375 -0.29 -24.10 24.22
CA CYS A 375 -1.60 -24.31 23.60
C CYS A 375 -2.60 -24.73 24.68
N PRO A 376 -3.62 -23.90 25.00
CA PRO A 376 -4.30 -23.93 26.31
C PRO A 376 -5.04 -25.24 26.56
N PHE A 377 -5.18 -26.07 25.53
CA PHE A 377 -5.81 -27.37 25.59
C PHE A 377 -4.85 -28.56 25.54
N VAL A 378 -3.55 -28.39 25.36
CA VAL A 378 -2.57 -29.48 25.52
C VAL A 378 -2.26 -29.65 27.01
N LYS A 379 -2.27 -30.89 27.51
CA LYS A 379 -2.05 -31.14 28.95
C LYS A 379 -0.59 -31.04 29.38
N GLU A 380 0.32 -31.55 28.56
CA GLU A 380 1.76 -31.50 28.81
C GLU A 380 2.41 -30.50 27.85
N PRO A 381 2.78 -29.28 28.31
CA PRO A 381 3.29 -28.24 27.42
C PRO A 381 4.53 -28.65 26.62
N SER A 382 5.37 -29.53 27.16
CA SER A 382 6.56 -30.07 26.49
C SER A 382 6.25 -30.98 25.29
N GLN A 383 5.02 -31.49 25.18
CA GLN A 383 4.56 -32.34 24.08
C GLN A 383 3.71 -31.59 23.05
N THR A 384 3.53 -30.27 23.21
CA THR A 384 2.64 -29.43 22.37
C THR A 384 2.93 -29.62 20.88
N ASP A 385 4.18 -29.44 20.46
CA ASP A 385 4.53 -29.49 19.05
C ASP A 385 4.32 -30.88 18.44
N VAL A 386 4.64 -31.93 19.19
CA VAL A 386 4.49 -33.32 18.73
C VAL A 386 3.01 -33.67 18.56
N ILE A 387 2.17 -33.30 19.53
CA ILE A 387 0.73 -33.56 19.50
C ILE A 387 0.06 -32.77 18.38
N LEU A 388 0.34 -31.47 18.27
CA LEU A 388 -0.28 -30.62 17.24
C LEU A 388 0.18 -31.02 15.83
N SER A 389 1.46 -31.35 15.64
CA SER A 389 1.98 -31.82 14.35
C SER A 389 1.33 -33.14 13.93
N LYS A 390 1.12 -34.07 14.88
CA LYS A 390 0.44 -35.33 14.59
C LYS A 390 -1.02 -35.13 14.18
N ILE A 391 -1.72 -34.18 14.80
CA ILE A 391 -3.09 -33.82 14.39
C ILE A 391 -3.09 -33.26 12.95
N ARG A 392 -2.16 -32.36 12.60
CA ARG A 392 -2.03 -31.81 11.25
C ARG A 392 -1.76 -32.90 10.21
N GLU A 393 -0.84 -33.80 10.51
CA GLU A 393 -0.49 -34.93 9.65
C GLU A 393 -1.74 -35.75 9.29
N TYR A 394 -2.55 -36.11 10.29
CA TYR A 394 -3.78 -36.89 10.06
C TYR A 394 -4.87 -36.10 9.31
N GLN A 395 -4.89 -34.77 9.42
CA GLN A 395 -5.85 -33.92 8.71
C GLN A 395 -5.46 -33.67 7.25
N SER A 396 -4.17 -33.66 6.92
CA SER A 396 -3.62 -33.22 5.63
C SER A 396 -4.24 -33.87 4.38
N VAL A 397 -4.69 -35.13 4.49
CA VAL A 397 -5.25 -35.92 3.38
C VAL A 397 -6.78 -36.05 3.42
N LYS A 398 -7.45 -35.36 4.35
CA LYS A 398 -8.89 -35.52 4.60
C LYS A 398 -9.67 -34.31 4.09
N LYS A 399 -10.94 -34.53 3.75
CA LYS A 399 -11.84 -33.47 3.22
C LYS A 399 -13.19 -33.40 3.93
N LYS A 400 -13.66 -34.49 4.55
CA LYS A 400 -14.96 -34.52 5.22
C LYS A 400 -14.83 -33.98 6.65
N PRO A 401 -15.78 -33.16 7.15
CA PRO A 401 -15.73 -32.62 8.51
C PRO A 401 -15.56 -33.69 9.60
N LYS A 402 -16.19 -34.85 9.42
CA LYS A 402 -16.03 -36.03 10.28
C LYS A 402 -14.57 -36.51 10.32
N ASP A 403 -13.94 -36.68 9.16
CA ASP A 403 -12.57 -37.20 9.08
C ASP A 403 -11.55 -36.16 9.57
N LEU A 404 -11.84 -34.87 9.40
CA LEU A 404 -11.01 -33.77 9.89
C LEU A 404 -11.06 -33.63 11.43
N ALA A 405 -12.22 -33.86 12.04
CA ALA A 405 -12.39 -33.82 13.49
C ALA A 405 -11.90 -35.09 14.20
N MET A 406 -11.75 -36.20 13.48
CA MET A 406 -11.34 -37.50 14.01
C MET A 406 -10.02 -37.47 14.80
N PRO A 407 -8.89 -36.92 14.28
CA PRO A 407 -7.64 -36.87 15.03
C PRO A 407 -7.71 -36.00 16.29
N VAL A 408 -8.48 -34.90 16.25
CA VAL A 408 -8.73 -34.06 17.43
C VAL A 408 -9.48 -34.87 18.49
N ARG A 409 -10.50 -35.63 18.08
CA ARG A 409 -11.25 -36.50 19.00
C ARG A 409 -10.37 -37.63 19.56
N ALA A 410 -9.53 -38.23 18.73
CA ALA A 410 -8.61 -39.27 19.18
C ALA A 410 -7.62 -38.75 20.24
N ALA A 411 -7.10 -37.53 20.07
CA ALA A 411 -6.23 -36.89 21.06
C ALA A 411 -6.96 -36.55 22.38
N ILE A 412 -8.23 -36.13 22.30
CA ILE A 412 -9.09 -35.92 23.49
C ILE A 412 -9.26 -37.24 24.26
N ASP A 413 -9.60 -38.32 23.56
CA ASP A 413 -9.91 -39.61 24.19
C ASP A 413 -8.64 -40.36 24.64
N ALA A 414 -7.49 -40.11 24.01
CA ALA A 414 -6.18 -40.50 24.51
C ALA A 414 -5.74 -39.70 25.75
N GLY A 415 -6.40 -38.57 26.02
CA GLY A 415 -6.17 -37.76 27.19
C GLY A 415 -4.97 -36.81 27.10
N VAL A 416 -4.35 -36.65 25.93
CA VAL A 416 -3.19 -35.74 25.73
C VAL A 416 -3.61 -34.28 25.55
N ILE A 417 -4.87 -34.04 25.18
CA ILE A 417 -5.49 -32.71 25.17
C ILE A 417 -6.81 -32.70 25.96
N LYS A 418 -7.18 -31.55 26.51
CA LYS A 418 -8.58 -31.26 26.89
C LYS A 418 -9.37 -30.93 25.61
N ARG A 419 -10.70 -30.98 25.67
CA ARG A 419 -11.55 -30.59 24.55
C ARG A 419 -11.34 -29.10 24.22
N PRO A 420 -10.85 -28.74 23.03
CA PRO A 420 -10.73 -27.34 22.63
C PRO A 420 -12.09 -26.74 22.31
N THR A 421 -12.25 -25.45 22.59
CA THR A 421 -13.27 -24.62 21.95
C THR A 421 -12.95 -24.45 20.46
N LEU A 422 -13.94 -24.11 19.63
CA LEU A 422 -13.68 -23.82 18.22
C LEU A 422 -12.65 -22.69 18.06
N LYS A 423 -12.73 -21.65 18.90
CA LYS A 423 -11.80 -20.53 18.87
C LYS A 423 -10.36 -20.98 19.15
N GLU A 424 -10.14 -21.74 20.22
CA GLU A 424 -8.81 -22.30 20.53
C GLU A 424 -8.29 -23.21 19.39
N TYR A 425 -9.19 -23.97 18.74
CA TYR A 425 -8.83 -24.82 17.61
C TYR A 425 -8.41 -24.00 16.37
N GLU A 426 -9.15 -22.94 16.04
CA GLU A 426 -8.88 -22.08 14.87
C GLU A 426 -7.63 -21.20 15.05
N GLU A 427 -7.22 -20.93 16.29
CA GLU A 427 -5.98 -20.22 16.62
C GLU A 427 -4.72 -21.07 16.35
N VAL A 428 -4.84 -22.39 16.22
CA VAL A 428 -3.70 -23.26 15.89
C VAL A 428 -3.42 -23.23 14.38
N LYS A 429 -2.29 -22.62 14.01
CA LYS A 429 -1.82 -22.55 12.62
C LYS A 429 -1.70 -23.97 12.01
N GLY A 430 -2.26 -24.13 10.81
CA GLY A 430 -2.19 -25.37 10.02
C GLY A 430 -3.26 -26.42 10.32
N PHE A 431 -4.15 -26.18 11.28
CA PHE A 431 -5.33 -27.03 11.46
C PHE A 431 -6.35 -26.81 10.34
N ALA A 432 -7.02 -27.88 9.93
CA ALA A 432 -8.02 -27.80 8.88
C ALA A 432 -9.28 -27.04 9.34
N LYS A 433 -9.88 -26.24 8.46
CA LYS A 433 -11.12 -25.51 8.78
C LYS A 433 -12.31 -26.47 8.88
N ILE A 434 -13.06 -26.40 9.97
CA ILE A 434 -14.24 -27.23 10.23
C ILE A 434 -15.39 -26.31 10.65
N ALA A 435 -16.57 -26.47 10.04
CA ALA A 435 -17.75 -25.69 10.45
C ALA A 435 -18.11 -25.96 11.92
N LYS A 436 -18.48 -24.90 12.66
CA LYS A 436 -18.77 -24.94 14.10
C LYS A 436 -19.65 -26.10 14.53
N SER A 437 -20.79 -26.29 13.88
CA SER A 437 -21.75 -27.35 14.19
C SER A 437 -21.14 -28.75 14.03
N SER A 438 -20.30 -28.95 13.01
CA SER A 438 -19.61 -30.23 12.78
C SER A 438 -18.49 -30.46 13.78
N PHE A 439 -17.69 -29.43 14.08
CA PHE A 439 -16.62 -29.54 15.07
C PHE A 439 -17.18 -29.90 16.45
N GLU A 440 -18.22 -29.19 16.89
CA GLU A 440 -18.88 -29.42 18.18
C GLU A 440 -19.56 -30.80 18.24
N ASP A 441 -20.10 -31.29 17.14
CA ASP A 441 -20.74 -32.60 17.07
C ASP A 441 -19.73 -33.75 17.14
N TYR A 442 -18.73 -33.71 16.27
CA TYR A 442 -17.77 -34.80 16.09
C TYR A 442 -16.72 -34.89 17.20
N THR A 443 -16.47 -33.81 17.94
CA THR A 443 -15.58 -33.82 19.11
C THR A 443 -16.29 -34.09 20.44
N ASN A 444 -17.62 -34.28 20.45
CA ASN A 444 -18.39 -34.41 21.68
C ASN A 444 -18.24 -35.80 22.34
N PRO A 445 -17.64 -35.92 23.55
CA PRO A 445 -17.42 -37.20 24.24
C PRO A 445 -18.69 -38.01 24.47
N CYS A 446 -19.85 -37.36 24.59
CA CYS A 446 -21.15 -38.01 24.78
C CYS A 446 -21.70 -38.62 23.48
N LYS A 447 -21.06 -38.37 22.33
CA LYS A 447 -21.39 -38.96 21.04
C LYS A 447 -20.30 -39.96 20.64
N GLN A 448 -20.71 -41.03 19.98
CA GLN A 448 -19.84 -42.10 19.47
C GLN A 448 -19.82 -42.09 17.93
N PRO A 449 -19.33 -41.03 17.27
CA PRO A 449 -19.34 -40.95 15.81
C PRO A 449 -18.26 -41.83 15.15
N TYR A 450 -17.30 -42.34 15.93
CA TYR A 450 -16.19 -43.16 15.46
C TYR A 450 -16.17 -44.50 16.20
N ASN A 451 -16.07 -45.60 15.44
CA ASN A 451 -15.92 -46.96 15.96
C ASN A 451 -15.04 -47.83 15.06
N ASP A 452 -14.29 -47.21 14.15
CA ASP A 452 -13.45 -47.90 13.18
C ASP A 452 -12.01 -48.09 13.68
N SER A 453 -11.29 -48.98 13.00
CA SER A 453 -9.91 -49.34 13.35
C SER A 453 -8.93 -48.17 13.16
N ALA A 454 -9.21 -47.26 12.22
CA ALA A 454 -8.36 -46.10 11.97
C ALA A 454 -8.38 -45.13 13.16
N TYR A 455 -9.57 -44.82 13.68
CA TYR A 455 -9.74 -44.01 14.88
C TYR A 455 -9.07 -44.65 16.11
N ASN A 456 -9.29 -45.94 16.36
CA ASN A 456 -8.66 -46.64 17.49
C ASN A 456 -7.12 -46.65 17.36
N GLY A 457 -6.58 -46.79 16.15
CA GLY A 457 -5.15 -46.70 15.90
C GLY A 457 -4.59 -45.31 16.25
N MET A 458 -5.30 -44.23 15.92
CA MET A 458 -4.90 -42.87 16.29
C MET A 458 -4.88 -42.68 17.81
N VAL A 459 -5.90 -43.18 18.53
CA VAL A 459 -5.95 -43.11 19.99
C VAL A 459 -4.73 -43.77 20.63
N GLU A 460 -4.36 -44.97 20.16
CA GLU A 460 -3.18 -45.69 20.68
C GLU A 460 -1.84 -45.02 20.32
N VAL A 461 -1.77 -44.29 19.20
CA VAL A 461 -0.60 -43.45 18.87
C VAL A 461 -0.51 -42.27 19.84
N PHE A 462 -1.62 -41.56 20.08
CA PHE A 462 -1.63 -40.43 21.00
C PHE A 462 -1.36 -40.83 22.44
N LYS A 463 -1.79 -42.00 22.91
CA LYS A 463 -1.48 -42.49 24.28
C LYS A 463 0.02 -42.73 24.55
N LYS A 464 0.83 -42.83 23.50
CA LYS A 464 2.28 -43.05 23.59
C LYS A 464 3.08 -41.74 23.59
N LEU A 465 2.41 -40.62 23.34
CA LEU A 465 2.91 -39.27 23.47
C LEU A 465 2.52 -38.75 24.87
#